data_AF-A0A4R8TPL3-F1
#
_entry.id   AF-A0A4R8TPL3-F1
#
_cell.length_a   1.000
_cell.length_b   1.000
_cell.length_c   1.000
_cell.angle_alpha   90.00
_cell.angle_beta   90.00
_cell.angle_gamma   90.00
#
_symmetry.space_group_name_H-M   'P 1'
#
loop_
_entity.id
_entity.type
_entity.pdbx_description
1 polymer ?
#
loop_
_entity_poly.entity_id
_entity_poly.type
_entity_poly.pdbx_seq_one_letter_code
_entity_poly.pdbx_strand_id
1 'polypeptide(L)'
;MQSFLLLVLLVTSVATAGLPTSFKWRSSGALVGAKDDGRGIAGIKDPSIVKIDSKYHVFASTAQASGYNLVYFSFTDLDSAKAATFHYLDQTPIGTGNRAAPQVFYFAPQKLWYLVYQNGNAA
;
A
#
# COMPACT_ATOMS: atom_id res chain seq x y z
N MET A 1 -35.29 12.02 -48.04
CA MET A 1 -34.35 12.90 -47.32
C MET A 1 -33.66 12.05 -46.24
N GLN A 2 -32.43 11.60 -46.48
CA GLN A 2 -31.64 10.88 -45.49
C GLN A 2 -31.02 11.90 -44.52
N SER A 3 -31.32 11.77 -43.23
CA SER A 3 -30.69 12.54 -42.17
C SER A 3 -29.53 11.71 -41.60
N PHE A 4 -28.31 12.19 -41.77
CA PHE A 4 -27.11 11.65 -41.13
C PHE A 4 -26.91 12.38 -39.80
N LEU A 5 -26.96 11.67 -38.68
CA LEU A 5 -26.60 12.21 -37.36
C LEU A 5 -25.08 12.10 -37.19
N LEU A 6 -24.42 13.24 -37.05
CA LEU A 6 -22.98 13.36 -36.85
C LEU A 6 -22.63 12.95 -35.40
N LEU A 7 -21.98 11.80 -35.23
CA LEU A 7 -21.39 11.40 -33.96
C LEU A 7 -20.13 12.24 -33.73
N VAL A 8 -20.21 13.28 -32.89
CA VAL A 8 -19.03 14.00 -32.43
C VAL A 8 -18.32 13.13 -31.40
N LEU A 9 -17.30 12.40 -31.87
CA LEU A 9 -16.36 11.72 -30.99
C LEU A 9 -15.45 12.78 -30.37
N LEU A 10 -15.75 13.24 -29.15
CA LEU A 10 -14.75 13.93 -28.32
C LEU A 10 -13.67 12.91 -27.97
N VAL A 11 -12.65 12.79 -28.81
CA VAL A 11 -11.37 12.22 -28.39
C VAL A 11 -10.74 13.27 -27.49
N THR A 12 -10.99 13.19 -26.18
CA THR A 12 -10.09 13.81 -25.21
C THR A 12 -8.73 13.16 -25.43
N SER A 13 -7.78 13.88 -26.00
CA SER A 13 -6.40 13.42 -26.03
C SER A 13 -5.98 13.16 -24.59
N VAL A 14 -5.74 11.90 -24.25
CA VAL A 14 -5.01 11.59 -23.02
C VAL A 14 -3.61 12.08 -23.31
N ALA A 15 -3.32 13.33 -22.95
CA ALA A 15 -1.97 13.84 -22.96
C ALA A 15 -1.16 12.89 -22.07
N THR A 16 -0.30 12.09 -22.69
CA THR A 16 0.73 11.35 -21.96
C THR A 16 1.67 12.41 -21.40
N ALA A 17 1.34 12.93 -20.22
CA ALA A 17 2.21 13.82 -19.50
C ALA A 17 3.47 13.02 -19.18
N GLY A 18 4.52 13.23 -19.97
CA GLY A 18 5.82 12.63 -19.71
C GLY A 18 6.30 12.99 -18.31
N LEU A 19 7.02 12.07 -17.66
CA LEU A 19 7.63 12.37 -16.37
C LEU A 19 8.54 13.60 -16.51
N PRO A 20 8.49 14.55 -15.57
CA PRO A 20 9.40 15.68 -15.59
C PRO A 20 10.84 15.21 -15.36
N THR A 21 11.81 15.95 -15.90
CA THR A 21 13.24 15.69 -15.65
C THR A 21 13.73 16.26 -14.32
N SER A 22 12.87 16.95 -13.57
CA SER A 22 13.14 17.48 -12.23
C SER A 22 11.93 17.30 -11.31
N PHE A 23 12.20 17.01 -10.02
CA PHE A 23 11.17 16.74 -9.02
C PHE A 23 11.32 17.66 -7.80
N LYS A 24 10.20 18.07 -7.22
CA LYS A 24 10.12 18.79 -5.94
C LYS A 24 9.12 18.07 -5.04
N TRP A 25 9.46 17.92 -3.77
CA TRP A 25 8.64 17.19 -2.80
C TRP A 25 8.35 18.06 -1.58
N ARG A 26 7.16 17.85 -0.98
CA ARG A 26 6.83 18.32 0.35
C ARG A 26 6.52 17.08 1.19
N SER A 27 7.25 16.90 2.29
CA SER A 27 6.98 15.80 3.22
C SER A 27 5.95 16.22 4.25
N SER A 28 5.10 15.28 4.68
CA SER A 28 4.42 15.37 5.96
C SER A 28 5.41 15.15 7.11
N GLY A 29 4.90 15.26 8.34
CA GLY A 29 5.55 14.64 9.50
C GLY A 29 5.39 13.11 9.51
N ALA A 30 5.85 12.46 10.59
CA ALA A 30 5.66 11.02 10.76
C ALA A 30 4.18 10.66 10.94
N LEU A 31 3.61 9.93 9.98
CA LEU A 31 2.19 9.57 9.97
C LEU A 31 1.89 8.26 10.71
N VAL A 32 2.80 7.29 10.65
CA VAL A 32 2.62 5.94 11.20
C VAL A 32 3.89 5.55 11.94
N GLY A 33 3.71 4.95 13.11
CA GLY A 33 4.78 4.38 13.92
C GLY A 33 4.31 3.11 14.62
N ALA A 34 5.20 2.51 15.40
CA ALA A 34 4.86 1.35 16.22
C ALA A 34 3.77 1.68 17.24
N LYS A 35 2.99 0.67 17.62
CA LYS A 35 1.98 0.75 18.67
C LYS A 35 2.60 0.31 20.00
N ASP A 36 2.15 0.93 21.08
CA ASP A 36 2.44 0.47 22.44
C ASP A 36 1.39 -0.59 22.83
N ASP A 37 1.52 -1.78 22.25
CA ASP A 37 0.58 -2.89 22.43
C ASP A 37 1.23 -4.17 22.97
N GLY A 38 2.41 -4.02 23.58
CA GLY A 38 3.17 -5.11 24.18
C GLY A 38 4.00 -5.94 23.20
N ARG A 39 3.91 -5.73 21.88
CA ARG A 39 4.73 -6.48 20.89
C ARG A 39 6.19 -6.03 20.84
N GLY A 40 6.50 -4.83 21.35
CA GLY A 40 7.86 -4.30 21.37
C GLY A 40 8.41 -3.96 19.97
N ILE A 41 7.52 -3.66 19.02
CA ILE A 41 7.90 -3.26 17.67
C ILE A 41 8.65 -1.93 17.75
N ALA A 42 9.85 -1.88 17.17
CA ALA A 42 10.69 -0.68 17.14
C ALA A 42 10.45 0.18 15.91
N GLY A 43 9.98 -0.42 14.81
CA GLY A 43 9.76 0.30 13.55
C GLY A 43 8.67 -0.30 12.67
N ILE A 44 8.00 0.59 11.93
CA ILE A 44 7.12 0.25 10.81
C ILE A 44 7.83 0.67 9.54
N LYS A 45 8.09 -0.28 8.65
CA LYS A 45 8.99 -0.11 7.50
C LYS A 45 8.36 -0.62 6.20
N ASP A 46 9.00 -0.28 5.09
CA ASP A 46 8.77 -0.87 3.76
C ASP A 46 7.29 -0.88 3.32
N PRO A 47 6.59 0.27 3.33
CA PRO A 47 5.17 0.30 3.03
C PRO A 47 4.89 0.00 1.56
N SER A 48 3.89 -0.84 1.32
CA SER A 48 3.19 -0.95 0.04
C SER A 48 1.73 -0.53 0.22
N ILE A 49 1.26 0.35 -0.67
CA ILE A 49 0.00 1.06 -0.51
C ILE A 49 -0.81 1.02 -1.80
N VAL A 50 -2.11 0.75 -1.65
CA VAL A 50 -3.12 0.94 -2.71
C VAL A 50 -4.28 1.77 -2.15
N LYS A 51 -4.92 2.55 -3.02
CA LYS A 51 -6.13 3.31 -2.69
C LYS A 51 -7.30 2.76 -3.49
N ILE A 52 -8.33 2.28 -2.79
CA ILE A 52 -9.53 1.67 -3.38
C ILE A 52 -10.73 2.28 -2.67
N ASP A 53 -11.73 2.74 -3.41
CA ASP A 53 -12.96 3.33 -2.86
C ASP A 53 -12.69 4.38 -1.76
N SER A 54 -11.75 5.29 -2.03
CA SER A 54 -11.30 6.35 -1.12
C SER A 54 -10.62 5.88 0.17
N LYS A 55 -10.26 4.60 0.29
CA LYS A 55 -9.57 4.02 1.43
C LYS A 55 -8.14 3.60 1.08
N TYR A 56 -7.19 3.98 1.91
CA TYR A 56 -5.82 3.50 1.83
C TYR A 56 -5.74 2.13 2.50
N HIS A 57 -5.15 1.17 1.78
CA HIS A 57 -4.81 -0.15 2.29
C HIS A 57 -3.28 -0.25 2.29
N VAL A 58 -2.70 -0.38 3.47
CA VAL A 58 -1.25 -0.39 3.66
C VAL A 58 -0.82 -1.72 4.23
N PHE A 59 0.19 -2.31 3.59
CA PHE A 59 0.96 -3.43 4.11
C PHE A 59 2.36 -2.92 4.42
N ALA A 60 2.90 -3.26 5.58
CA ALA A 60 4.22 -2.81 6.02
C ALA A 60 4.94 -3.91 6.81
N SER A 61 6.26 -3.80 6.93
CA SER A 61 7.06 -4.61 7.84
C SER A 61 6.94 -4.09 9.28
N THR A 62 6.76 -4.98 10.24
CA THR A 62 7.05 -4.72 11.66
C THR A 62 8.49 -5.14 11.94
N ALA A 63 9.30 -4.25 12.51
CA ALA A 63 10.71 -4.51 12.78
C ALA A 63 11.03 -4.37 14.28
N GLN A 64 11.75 -5.36 14.82
CA GLN A 64 12.29 -5.35 16.18
C GLN A 64 13.57 -6.19 16.23
N ALA A 65 14.28 -6.16 17.37
CA ALA A 65 15.56 -6.87 17.52
C ALA A 65 15.44 -8.39 17.24
N SER A 66 14.29 -8.99 17.55
CA SER A 66 14.05 -10.42 17.34
C SER A 66 13.63 -10.78 15.90
N GLY A 67 13.48 -9.81 14.99
CA GLY A 67 13.21 -10.06 13.58
C GLY A 67 12.08 -9.22 12.98
N TYR A 68 11.56 -9.70 11.85
CA TYR A 68 10.54 -9.02 11.05
C TYR A 68 9.27 -9.86 10.88
N ASN A 69 8.13 -9.18 10.79
CA ASN A 69 6.88 -9.76 10.30
C ASN A 69 6.09 -8.66 9.54
N LEU A 70 4.83 -8.91 9.18
CA LEU A 70 4.02 -8.00 8.38
C LEU A 70 2.80 -7.50 9.16
N VAL A 71 2.35 -6.29 8.84
CA VAL A 71 1.13 -5.69 9.35
C VAL A 71 0.30 -5.11 8.22
N TYR A 72 -1.02 -5.27 8.33
CA TYR A 72 -2.00 -4.58 7.52
C TYR A 72 -2.71 -3.52 8.35
N PHE A 73 -2.94 -2.35 7.76
CA PHE A 73 -3.83 -1.33 8.34
C PHE A 73 -4.44 -0.49 7.23
N SER A 74 -5.52 0.23 7.57
CA SER A 74 -6.24 1.03 6.60
C SER A 74 -6.86 2.26 7.22
N PHE A 75 -6.99 3.31 6.42
CA PHE A 75 -7.51 4.61 6.83
C PHE A 75 -8.05 5.36 5.61
N THR A 76 -8.94 6.33 5.83
CA THR A 76 -9.52 7.16 4.75
C THR A 76 -8.81 8.49 4.58
N ASP A 77 -8.17 8.97 5.65
CA ASP A 77 -7.48 10.26 5.69
C ASP A 77 -6.08 10.12 6.32
N LEU A 78 -5.10 10.88 5.83
CA LEU A 78 -3.72 10.81 6.30
C LEU A 78 -3.58 11.18 7.79
N ASP A 79 -4.42 12.08 8.31
CA ASP A 79 -4.41 12.48 9.71
C ASP A 79 -4.89 11.34 10.63
N SER A 80 -5.71 10.44 10.08
CA SER A 80 -6.19 9.24 10.80
C SER A 80 -5.23 8.05 10.73
N ALA A 81 -4.17 8.12 9.92
CA ALA A 81 -3.25 7.00 9.70
C ALA A 81 -2.57 6.52 11.00
N LYS A 82 -2.22 7.46 11.89
CA LYS A 82 -1.62 7.14 13.19
C LYS A 82 -2.55 6.33 14.10
N ALA A 83 -3.86 6.58 14.00
CA ALA A 83 -4.89 5.92 14.82
C ALA A 83 -5.39 4.60 14.21
N ALA A 84 -5.02 4.30 12.95
CA ALA A 84 -5.45 3.08 12.26
C ALA A 84 -5.13 1.83 13.09
N THR A 85 -6.09 0.91 13.13
CA THR A 85 -5.92 -0.40 13.80
C THR A 85 -4.95 -1.26 13.01
N PHE A 86 -3.98 -1.85 13.72
CA PHE A 86 -3.02 -2.77 13.14
C PHE A 86 -3.59 -4.20 13.17
N HIS A 87 -3.58 -4.85 12.02
CA HIS A 87 -3.86 -6.26 11.86
C HIS A 87 -2.54 -6.98 11.56
N TYR A 88 -1.96 -7.60 12.59
CA TYR A 88 -0.71 -8.35 12.47
C TYR A 88 -0.93 -9.63 11.66
N LEU A 89 -0.14 -9.81 10.59
CA LEU A 89 -0.36 -10.91 9.65
C LEU A 89 0.11 -12.26 10.19
N ASP A 90 0.85 -12.27 11.31
CA ASP A 90 1.13 -13.48 12.08
C ASP A 90 -0.13 -14.17 12.64
N GLN A 91 -1.26 -13.46 12.74
CA GLN A 91 -2.57 -13.99 13.13
C GLN A 91 -3.36 -14.58 11.96
N THR A 92 -2.78 -14.64 10.77
CA THR A 92 -3.39 -15.18 9.55
C THR A 92 -2.62 -16.42 9.08
N PRO A 93 -3.08 -17.13 8.03
CA PRO A 93 -2.30 -18.22 7.44
C PRO A 93 -0.89 -17.85 6.94
N ILE A 94 -0.56 -16.56 6.79
CA ILE A 94 0.83 -16.10 6.54
C ILE A 94 1.75 -16.51 7.70
N GLY A 95 1.22 -16.48 8.93
CA GLY A 95 1.84 -17.02 10.13
C GLY A 95 3.09 -16.28 10.63
N THR A 96 3.66 -16.83 11.69
CA THR A 96 4.87 -16.35 12.35
C THR A 96 6.13 -16.63 11.52
N GLY A 97 7.25 -16.03 11.92
CA GLY A 97 8.55 -16.17 11.26
C GLY A 97 8.91 -14.93 10.46
N ASN A 98 10.09 -14.97 9.82
CA ASN A 98 10.63 -13.81 9.11
C ASN A 98 9.81 -13.54 7.84
N ARG A 99 9.17 -12.38 7.77
CA ARG A 99 8.53 -11.81 6.56
C ARG A 99 8.78 -10.31 6.53
N ALA A 100 9.17 -9.77 5.39
CA ALA A 100 9.44 -8.33 5.25
C ALA A 100 9.19 -7.83 3.82
N ALA A 101 9.21 -6.50 3.67
CA ALA A 101 9.17 -5.78 2.40
C ALA A 101 7.99 -6.22 1.49
N PRO A 102 6.74 -6.01 1.93
CA PRO A 102 5.58 -6.39 1.16
C PRO A 102 5.44 -5.55 -0.12
N GLN A 103 4.88 -6.16 -1.16
CA GLN A 103 4.33 -5.49 -2.34
C GLN A 103 2.93 -6.04 -2.60
N VAL A 104 1.90 -5.19 -2.50
CA VAL A 104 0.52 -5.56 -2.79
C VAL A 104 0.13 -5.13 -4.22
N PHE A 105 -0.55 -6.02 -4.94
CA PHE A 105 -1.23 -5.70 -6.20
C PHE A 105 -2.38 -6.65 -6.46
N TYR A 106 -3.33 -6.21 -7.29
CA TYR A 106 -4.43 -7.05 -7.75
C TYR A 106 -4.04 -7.75 -9.06
N PHE A 107 -3.98 -9.07 -9.05
CA PHE A 107 -3.70 -9.86 -10.24
C PHE A 107 -5.02 -10.17 -10.97
N ALA A 108 -5.39 -9.24 -11.86
CA ALA A 108 -6.67 -9.27 -12.59
C ALA A 108 -6.99 -10.61 -13.28
N PRO A 109 -6.04 -11.33 -13.92
CA PRO A 109 -6.35 -12.61 -14.56
C PRO A 109 -6.92 -13.67 -13.62
N GLN A 110 -6.55 -13.64 -12.33
CA GLN A 110 -7.05 -14.60 -11.33
C GLN A 110 -8.07 -14.02 -10.38
N LYS A 111 -8.33 -12.71 -10.47
CA LYS A 111 -9.20 -11.99 -9.54
C LYS A 111 -8.77 -12.13 -8.08
N LEU A 112 -7.45 -12.13 -7.85
CA LEU A 112 -6.85 -12.30 -6.53
C LEU A 112 -5.93 -11.14 -6.19
N TRP A 113 -5.91 -10.79 -4.91
CA TRP A 113 -4.86 -9.95 -4.33
C TRP A 113 -3.62 -10.79 -4.07
N TYR A 114 -2.48 -10.29 -4.56
CA TYR A 114 -1.18 -10.87 -4.28
C TYR A 114 -0.42 -9.94 -3.33
N LEU A 115 0.18 -10.56 -2.32
CA LEU A 115 1.12 -9.93 -1.43
C LEU A 115 2.46 -10.65 -1.61
N VAL A 116 3.36 -10.05 -2.39
CA VAL A 116 4.73 -10.54 -2.55
C VAL A 116 5.55 -10.02 -1.37
N TYR A 117 6.38 -10.85 -0.77
CA TYR A 117 7.27 -10.48 0.35
C TYR A 117 8.45 -11.44 0.40
N GLN A 118 9.53 -11.03 1.06
CA GLN A 118 10.65 -11.93 1.33
C GLN A 118 10.39 -12.76 2.59
N ASN A 119 10.71 -14.05 2.54
CA ASN A 119 10.64 -14.98 3.68
C ASN A 119 11.92 -15.82 3.85
N GLY A 120 12.97 -15.49 3.11
CA GLY A 120 14.32 -16.04 3.28
C GLY A 120 15.13 -15.26 4.31
N ASN A 121 16.46 -15.35 4.23
CA ASN A 121 17.32 -14.59 5.13
C ASN A 121 17.19 -13.08 4.82
N ALA A 122 16.43 -12.36 5.65
CA ALA A 122 16.40 -10.89 5.65
C ALA A 122 17.64 -10.34 6.39
N ALA A 123 18.83 -10.76 5.95
CA ALA A 123 20.11 -10.27 6.45
C ALA A 123 20.52 -9.02 5.68
#